data_AF-A0A1L7WST5-F1
#
_entry.id   AF-A0A1L7WST5-F1
#
_cell.length_a   1.000
_cell.length_b   1.000
_cell.length_c   1.000
_cell.angle_alpha   90.00
_cell.angle_beta   90.00
_cell.angle_gamma   90.00
#
_symmetry.space_group_name_H-M   'P 1'
#
loop_
_entity.id
_entity.type
_entity.pdbx_description
1 polymer ?
#
loop_
_entity_poly.entity_id
_entity_poly.type
_entity_poly.pdbx_seq_one_letter_code
_entity_poly.pdbx_strand_id
1 'polypeptide(L)'
;MAINWVDAGNEHHFASKSLSKLVSSYLEPVDPREAITKTFRLVDLLLLSNHIAKANELIVALYKYGESIVPSDPRYSDPPLKYTSFSLENFWLTHGKQYPPPTNVPAFMRCNHGCKTREENLAYEQWGKFREANRTGWMLEHCKLAEPSDPHIWRETDDPRMLAMCCRLLSKNQTQGKFVSQERMKEALEAGMKLFAQPQVCISEWDWKEARTRGEKRHSELLYRRLVVELAIRARELETAAEMLSLGLRIDGFNHGSDLYHYLMIPGVYDVLPLLAKRGKEGNPFHIKEEEAEIIVKKIAETLELRATKGRQWSLAPEKVGWEDLLNRLAKGAWKVNRKEYKQMGVKCWEDILYDPADESEIKEAEEKAGELPKDFKDMMRVAAGFKGGYHLFGGGICGVPLVDGEPEDEFEHFVSDFGHLGFRKDGVTGDVIQIQAGADECDCFRHYIIPPAVWKANIVGREVREGEYQYWHWAPWRGYISSWDSVRDYVASCVEEVEGMIENGKKVDHGNESDQDPDSGDEESDSAEEEEQSSDEWVHVEKE
;
A
#
# COMPACT_ATOMS: atom_id res chain seq x y z
N MET A 1 7.84 -9.38 -15.80
CA MET A 1 9.02 -8.72 -15.18
C MET A 1 8.71 -8.41 -13.73
N ALA A 2 9.58 -8.86 -12.83
CA ALA A 2 9.45 -8.70 -11.38
C ALA A 2 10.36 -7.58 -10.89
N ILE A 3 9.82 -6.71 -10.04
CA ILE A 3 10.51 -5.62 -9.36
C ILE A 3 10.55 -6.00 -7.89
N ASN A 4 11.75 -6.19 -7.35
CA ASN A 4 11.93 -6.48 -5.94
C ASN A 4 12.06 -5.16 -5.20
N TRP A 5 11.33 -5.01 -4.09
CA TRP A 5 11.54 -3.92 -3.15
C TRP A 5 11.06 -4.33 -1.76
N VAL A 6 11.08 -3.39 -0.81
CA VAL A 6 10.57 -3.65 0.52
C VAL A 6 9.42 -2.71 0.83
N ASP A 7 8.25 -3.30 1.15
CA ASP A 7 7.07 -2.58 1.59
C ASP A 7 7.15 -2.36 3.11
N ALA A 8 6.88 -1.14 3.56
CA ALA A 8 6.63 -0.91 4.99
C ALA A 8 5.30 -1.58 5.37
N GLY A 9 5.34 -2.61 6.22
CA GLY A 9 4.14 -3.25 6.78
C GLY A 9 3.87 -4.69 6.34
N ASN A 10 4.65 -5.27 5.42
CA ASN A 10 4.59 -6.72 5.16
C ASN A 10 5.67 -7.44 5.98
N GLU A 11 5.28 -8.51 6.68
CA GLU A 11 6.20 -9.42 7.40
C GLU A 11 7.22 -10.09 6.45
N HIS A 12 7.00 -9.99 5.13
CA HIS A 12 7.91 -10.47 4.11
C HIS A 12 8.98 -9.43 3.76
N HIS A 13 10.16 -9.58 4.35
CA HIS A 13 11.36 -8.88 3.92
C HIS A 13 11.66 -9.23 2.44
N PHE A 14 11.92 -8.22 1.59
CA PHE A 14 12.14 -8.37 0.14
C PHE A 14 10.93 -8.90 -0.66
N ALA A 15 9.84 -8.14 -0.69
CA ALA A 15 8.68 -8.47 -1.50
C ALA A 15 8.96 -8.30 -3.01
N SER A 16 8.64 -9.34 -3.79
CA SER A 16 8.63 -9.24 -5.24
C SER A 16 7.26 -8.76 -5.72
N LYS A 17 7.23 -7.67 -6.49
CA LYS A 17 6.02 -7.14 -7.13
C LYS A 17 6.18 -7.21 -8.64
N SER A 18 5.13 -7.55 -9.37
CA SER A 18 5.19 -7.47 -10.83
C SER A 18 4.85 -6.07 -11.31
N LEU A 19 5.43 -5.65 -12.44
CA LEU A 19 5.00 -4.43 -13.14
C LEU A 19 3.50 -4.46 -13.45
N SER A 20 2.95 -5.63 -13.80
CA SER A 20 1.52 -5.80 -14.05
C SER A 20 0.66 -5.45 -12.84
N LYS A 21 1.05 -5.88 -11.63
CA LYS A 21 0.33 -5.52 -10.39
C LYS A 21 0.35 -4.03 -10.12
N LEU A 22 1.48 -3.35 -10.36
CA LEU A 22 1.55 -1.89 -10.22
C LEU A 22 0.65 -1.19 -11.27
N VAL A 23 0.65 -1.64 -12.52
CA VAL A 23 -0.26 -1.13 -13.56
C VAL A 23 -1.72 -1.31 -13.16
N SER A 24 -2.12 -2.50 -12.73
CA SER A 24 -3.48 -2.77 -12.25
C SER A 24 -3.85 -1.87 -11.06
N SER A 25 -2.94 -1.61 -10.13
CA SER A 25 -3.21 -0.69 -9.00
C SER A 25 -3.46 0.77 -9.39
N TYR A 26 -3.10 1.18 -10.62
CA TYR A 26 -3.52 2.48 -11.18
C TYR A 26 -4.86 2.41 -11.90
N LEU A 27 -5.07 1.33 -12.64
CA LEU A 27 -6.17 1.21 -13.60
C LEU A 27 -7.46 0.71 -12.97
N GLU A 28 -7.34 -0.23 -12.03
CA GLU A 28 -8.45 -0.97 -11.45
C GLU A 28 -9.14 -0.28 -10.29
N PRO A 29 -8.49 0.30 -9.26
CA PRO A 29 -9.20 0.80 -8.10
C PRO A 29 -9.87 2.16 -8.35
N VAL A 30 -10.90 2.47 -7.55
CA VAL A 30 -11.49 3.81 -7.47
C VAL A 30 -10.44 4.81 -6.96
N ASP A 31 -9.74 4.46 -5.87
CA ASP A 31 -8.65 5.25 -5.29
C ASP A 31 -7.27 4.63 -5.58
N PRO A 32 -6.50 5.16 -6.55
CA PRO A 32 -5.17 4.67 -6.89
C PRO A 32 -4.03 5.34 -6.08
N ARG A 33 -4.31 5.99 -4.93
CA ARG A 33 -3.27 6.65 -4.10
C ARG A 33 -2.10 5.74 -3.76
N GLU A 34 -2.38 4.49 -3.41
CA GLU A 34 -1.33 3.53 -3.05
C GLU A 34 -0.36 3.29 -4.23
N ALA A 35 -0.87 3.30 -5.48
CA ALA A 35 -0.05 3.16 -6.68
C ALA A 35 0.89 4.36 -6.88
N ILE A 36 0.43 5.58 -6.58
CA ILE A 36 1.26 6.79 -6.58
C ILE A 36 2.40 6.64 -5.57
N THR A 37 2.10 6.27 -4.33
CA THR A 37 3.11 6.04 -3.28
C THR A 37 4.13 4.98 -3.70
N LYS A 38 3.67 3.84 -4.24
CA LYS A 38 4.54 2.78 -4.79
C LYS A 38 5.41 3.27 -5.95
N THR A 39 4.94 4.24 -6.73
CA THR A 39 5.69 4.80 -7.85
C THR A 39 6.77 5.78 -7.39
N PHE A 40 6.56 6.57 -6.34
CA PHE A 40 7.65 7.31 -5.71
C PHE A 40 8.73 6.39 -5.15
N ARG A 41 8.33 5.24 -4.59
CA ARG A 41 9.31 4.23 -4.18
C ARG A 41 10.10 3.69 -5.38
N LEU A 42 9.44 3.44 -6.51
CA LEU A 42 10.11 3.05 -7.75
C LEU A 42 11.08 4.13 -8.25
N VAL A 43 10.75 5.41 -8.13
CA VAL A 43 11.67 6.53 -8.41
C VAL A 43 12.94 6.40 -7.55
N ASP A 44 12.81 6.16 -6.25
CA ASP A 44 13.97 5.95 -5.37
C ASP A 44 14.84 4.75 -5.81
N LEU A 45 14.23 3.66 -6.29
CA LEU A 45 14.96 2.48 -6.80
C LEU A 45 15.68 2.76 -8.13
N LEU A 46 15.08 3.56 -9.01
CA LEU A 46 15.72 4.03 -10.24
C LEU A 46 16.94 4.90 -9.91
N LEU A 47 16.81 5.81 -8.94
CA LEU A 47 17.93 6.62 -8.45
C LEU A 47 19.04 5.76 -7.86
N LEU A 48 18.72 4.78 -7.01
CA LEU A 48 19.69 3.81 -6.48
C LEU A 48 20.44 3.03 -7.57
N SER A 49 19.76 2.76 -8.68
CA SER A 49 20.33 2.07 -9.85
C SER A 49 21.06 3.04 -10.79
N ASN A 50 21.20 4.31 -10.40
CA ASN A 50 21.81 5.39 -11.16
C ASN A 50 21.10 5.76 -12.48
N HIS A 51 19.80 5.48 -12.58
CA HIS A 51 18.97 5.83 -13.74
C HIS A 51 18.35 7.23 -13.59
N ILE A 52 19.21 8.25 -13.47
CA ILE A 52 18.82 9.65 -13.18
C ILE A 52 17.78 10.21 -14.16
N ALA A 53 17.99 10.01 -15.47
CA ALA A 53 17.06 10.49 -16.49
C ALA A 53 15.69 9.81 -16.40
N LYS A 54 15.67 8.50 -16.16
CA LYS A 54 14.44 7.70 -16.07
C LYS A 54 13.66 7.99 -14.80
N ALA A 55 14.36 8.21 -13.68
CA ALA A 55 13.74 8.71 -12.46
C ALA A 55 13.04 10.06 -12.72
N ASN A 56 13.71 11.00 -13.42
CA ASN A 56 13.11 12.29 -13.77
C ASN A 56 11.90 12.16 -14.70
N GLU A 57 11.96 11.33 -15.74
CA GLU A 57 10.83 11.06 -16.64
C GLU A 57 9.58 10.62 -15.85
N LEU A 58 9.77 9.71 -14.88
CA LEU A 58 8.69 9.21 -14.03
C LEU A 58 8.16 10.27 -13.05
N ILE A 59 9.04 11.07 -12.45
CA ILE A 59 8.67 12.22 -11.60
C ILE A 59 7.81 13.22 -12.39
N VAL A 60 8.24 13.56 -13.61
CA VAL A 60 7.50 14.48 -14.50
C VAL A 60 6.13 13.91 -14.83
N ALA A 61 6.03 12.62 -15.17
CA ALA A 61 4.75 11.97 -15.46
C ALA A 61 3.81 11.98 -14.24
N LEU A 62 4.34 11.68 -13.04
CA LEU A 62 3.59 11.70 -11.78
C LEU A 62 3.01 13.08 -11.49
N TYR A 63 3.82 14.14 -11.58
CA TYR A 63 3.30 15.48 -11.33
C TYR A 63 2.37 15.94 -12.46
N LYS A 64 2.65 15.59 -13.72
CA LYS A 64 1.78 15.97 -14.86
C LYS A 64 0.37 15.37 -14.76
N TYR A 65 0.25 14.10 -14.38
CA TYR A 65 -1.02 13.36 -14.43
C TYR A 65 -1.64 13.13 -13.06
N GLY A 66 -0.86 13.13 -11.99
CA GLY A 66 -1.28 12.66 -10.68
C GLY A 66 -2.44 13.44 -10.05
N GLU A 67 -2.50 14.76 -10.23
CA GLU A 67 -3.61 15.59 -9.72
C GLU A 67 -4.94 15.26 -10.42
N SER A 68 -4.92 14.91 -11.70
CA SER A 68 -6.10 14.48 -12.44
C SER A 68 -6.60 13.09 -12.01
N ILE A 69 -5.71 12.27 -11.46
CA ILE A 69 -6.00 10.88 -11.04
C ILE A 69 -6.45 10.84 -9.58
N VAL A 70 -5.77 11.57 -8.72
CA VAL A 70 -6.08 11.74 -7.29
C VAL A 70 -6.11 13.24 -7.00
N PRO A 71 -7.28 13.88 -7.15
CA PRO A 71 -7.43 15.29 -6.82
C PRO A 71 -7.10 15.55 -5.34
N SER A 72 -6.60 16.75 -5.07
CA SER A 72 -6.39 17.22 -3.71
C SER A 72 -7.74 17.46 -3.03
N ASP A 73 -8.28 16.44 -2.37
CA ASP A 73 -9.51 16.54 -1.61
C ASP A 73 -9.20 16.85 -0.13
N PRO A 74 -9.67 18.00 0.41
CA PRO A 74 -9.43 18.43 1.79
C PRO A 74 -9.90 17.44 2.86
N ARG A 75 -10.79 16.51 2.51
CA ARG A 75 -11.34 15.51 3.42
C ARG A 75 -10.38 14.37 3.73
N TYR A 76 -9.35 14.19 2.90
CA TYR A 76 -8.35 13.16 3.12
C TYR A 76 -7.11 13.78 3.75
N SER A 77 -6.65 13.17 4.84
CA SER A 77 -5.64 13.76 5.73
C SER A 77 -4.27 13.99 5.05
N ASP A 78 -3.90 13.22 4.01
CA ASP A 78 -2.61 13.41 3.34
C ASP A 78 -2.57 12.80 1.90
N PRO A 79 -2.96 13.54 0.84
CA PRO A 79 -2.75 13.07 -0.53
C PRO A 79 -1.25 12.89 -0.83
N PRO A 80 -0.83 11.84 -1.57
CA PRO A 80 0.58 11.53 -1.84
C PRO A 80 1.33 12.60 -2.64
N LEU A 81 0.61 13.58 -3.21
CA LEU A 81 1.15 14.71 -3.97
C LEU A 81 1.01 16.06 -3.24
N LYS A 82 0.70 16.04 -1.94
CA LYS A 82 0.54 17.27 -1.14
C LYS A 82 1.84 18.03 -0.91
N TYR A 83 2.95 17.29 -0.80
CA TYR A 83 4.28 17.82 -0.54
C TYR A 83 5.31 17.02 -1.34
N THR A 84 6.47 17.63 -1.56
CA THR A 84 7.65 16.95 -2.07
C THR A 84 8.40 16.23 -0.96
N SER A 85 8.95 15.05 -1.26
CA SER A 85 9.81 14.32 -0.33
C SER A 85 11.23 14.92 -0.27
N PHE A 86 11.92 14.72 0.85
CA PHE A 86 13.32 15.14 1.01
C PHE A 86 14.28 14.53 -0.03
N SER A 87 13.98 13.34 -0.56
CA SER A 87 14.80 12.73 -1.62
C SER A 87 14.68 13.49 -2.93
N LEU A 88 13.47 13.92 -3.32
CA LEU A 88 13.24 14.72 -4.53
C LEU A 88 13.84 16.13 -4.40
N GLU A 89 13.77 16.72 -3.22
CA GLU A 89 14.42 17.99 -2.92
C GLU A 89 15.92 17.93 -3.15
N ASN A 90 16.57 16.90 -2.60
CA ASN A 90 18.00 16.69 -2.77
C ASN A 90 18.36 16.37 -4.23
N PHE A 91 17.50 15.62 -4.93
CA PHE A 91 17.62 15.37 -6.36
C PHE A 91 17.67 16.67 -7.17
N TRP A 92 16.69 17.56 -7.00
CA TRP A 92 16.64 18.82 -7.74
C TRP A 92 17.71 19.80 -7.31
N LEU A 93 18.13 19.81 -6.04
CA LEU A 93 19.28 20.60 -5.62
C LEU A 93 20.55 20.17 -6.36
N THR A 94 20.74 18.86 -6.55
CA THR A 94 21.95 18.30 -7.16
C THR A 94 21.91 18.38 -8.70
N HIS A 95 20.77 18.06 -9.30
CA HIS A 95 20.62 17.87 -10.74
C HIS A 95 19.72 18.91 -11.43
N GLY A 96 19.20 19.90 -10.71
CA GLY A 96 18.19 20.86 -11.19
C GLY A 96 18.59 21.68 -12.41
N LYS A 97 19.90 21.80 -12.69
CA LYS A 97 20.38 22.45 -13.92
C LYS A 97 20.01 21.65 -15.19
N GLN A 98 20.03 20.32 -15.09
CA GLN A 98 19.70 19.41 -16.19
C GLN A 98 18.24 18.96 -16.11
N TYR A 99 17.73 18.74 -14.90
CA TYR A 99 16.40 18.23 -14.62
C TYR A 99 15.68 19.18 -13.64
N PRO A 100 15.17 20.33 -14.10
CA PRO A 100 14.47 21.26 -13.25
C PRO A 100 13.17 20.65 -12.69
N PRO A 101 12.68 21.10 -11.52
CA PRO A 101 11.39 20.66 -11.00
C PRO A 101 10.25 20.96 -11.99
N PRO A 102 9.25 20.08 -12.13
CA PRO A 102 8.03 20.40 -12.87
C PRO A 102 7.34 21.67 -12.33
N THR A 103 6.57 22.34 -13.19
CA THR A 103 5.91 23.62 -12.86
C THR A 103 4.81 23.52 -11.81
N ASN A 104 4.21 22.34 -11.66
CA ASN A 104 3.09 22.09 -10.75
C ASN A 104 3.49 21.27 -9.51
N VAL A 105 4.78 21.31 -9.14
CA VAL A 105 5.26 20.68 -7.92
C VAL A 105 4.70 21.44 -6.70
N PRO A 106 4.12 20.73 -5.71
CA PRO A 106 3.62 21.35 -4.50
C PRO A 106 4.74 22.01 -3.70
N ALA A 107 4.37 22.81 -2.71
CA ALA A 107 5.36 23.36 -1.78
C ALA A 107 6.10 22.24 -1.04
N PHE A 108 7.41 22.43 -0.85
CA PHE A 108 8.16 21.60 0.07
C PHE A 108 7.63 21.77 1.49
N MET A 109 7.44 20.66 2.21
CA MET A 109 6.95 20.68 3.59
C MET A 109 7.86 21.57 4.45
N ARG A 110 7.33 22.73 4.89
CA ARG A 110 8.09 23.69 5.68
C ARG A 110 8.16 23.22 7.13
N CYS A 111 9.36 23.14 7.69
CA CYS A 111 9.50 23.06 9.14
C CYS A 111 9.15 24.42 9.78
N ASN A 112 8.53 24.41 10.96
CA ASN A 112 8.17 25.61 11.73
C ASN A 112 9.39 26.32 12.37
N HIS A 113 10.57 26.23 11.76
CA HIS A 113 11.84 26.64 12.37
C HIS A 113 12.49 27.86 11.74
N GLY A 114 11.72 28.68 11.03
CA GLY A 114 12.17 29.98 10.52
C GLY A 114 13.09 29.91 9.29
N CYS A 115 13.23 28.74 8.65
CA CYS A 115 13.88 28.60 7.35
C CYS A 115 13.17 29.48 6.30
N LYS A 116 13.94 30.29 5.57
CA LYS A 116 13.43 31.24 4.57
C LYS A 116 13.47 30.67 3.16
N THR A 117 14.41 29.76 2.87
CA THR A 117 14.53 29.11 1.56
C THR A 117 14.35 27.59 1.62
N ARG A 118 14.15 26.99 0.43
CA ARG A 118 14.01 25.55 0.23
C ARG A 118 15.31 24.82 0.61
N GLU A 119 16.44 25.41 0.24
CA GLU A 119 17.79 24.93 0.53
C GLU A 119 18.10 24.99 2.02
N GLU A 120 17.72 26.07 2.71
CA GLU A 120 17.88 26.18 4.16
C GLU A 120 17.08 25.11 4.90
N ASN A 121 15.84 24.85 4.46
CA ASN A 121 15.00 23.81 5.03
C ASN A 121 15.59 22.41 4.81
N LEU A 122 16.02 22.09 3.58
CA LEU A 122 16.66 20.81 3.28
C LEU A 122 17.96 20.61 4.09
N ALA A 123 18.80 21.64 4.17
CA ALA A 123 20.04 21.58 4.94
C ALA A 123 19.79 21.38 6.44
N TYR A 124 18.75 22.02 7.00
CA TYR A 124 18.33 21.80 8.37
C TYR A 124 17.93 20.34 8.62
N GLU A 125 17.12 19.76 7.74
CA GLU A 125 16.63 18.38 7.85
C GLU A 125 17.75 17.35 7.65
N GLN A 126 18.64 17.57 6.68
CA GLN A 126 19.84 16.76 6.48
C GLN A 126 20.73 16.75 7.73
N TRP A 127 20.97 17.92 8.34
CA TRP A 127 21.70 18.01 9.59
C TRP A 127 20.94 17.36 10.76
N GLY A 128 19.62 17.52 10.80
CA GLY A 128 18.74 16.88 11.79
C GLY A 128 18.87 15.36 11.78
N LYS A 129 18.89 14.74 10.59
CA LYS A 129 19.09 13.30 10.40
C LYS A 129 20.51 12.84 10.74
N PHE A 130 21.53 13.64 10.40
CA PHE A 130 22.91 13.36 10.84
C PHE A 130 23.01 13.36 12.38
N ARG A 131 22.40 14.35 13.03
CA ARG A 131 22.33 14.46 14.49
C ARG A 131 21.56 13.30 15.12
N GLU A 132 20.41 12.93 14.55
CA GLU A 132 19.63 11.77 15.01
C GLU A 132 20.51 10.51 15.05
N ALA A 133 21.32 10.30 14.02
CA ALA A 133 22.19 9.14 13.90
C ALA A 133 23.40 9.14 14.85
N ASN A 134 23.77 10.28 15.44
CA ASN A 134 24.82 10.38 16.46
C ASN A 134 24.29 10.50 17.89
N ARG A 135 22.98 10.40 18.12
CA ARG A 135 22.40 10.40 19.46
C ARG A 135 22.88 9.21 20.27
N THR A 136 23.17 9.45 21.54
CA THR A 136 23.75 8.49 22.49
C THR A 136 22.76 8.07 23.59
N GLY A 137 21.67 8.81 23.78
CA GLY A 137 20.66 8.52 24.82
C GLY A 137 20.07 7.11 24.70
N TRP A 138 19.77 6.67 23.47
CA TRP A 138 19.27 5.32 23.20
C TRP A 138 20.26 4.23 23.64
N MET A 139 21.57 4.46 23.50
CA MET A 139 22.60 3.51 23.95
C MET A 139 22.63 3.38 25.48
N LEU A 140 22.41 4.49 26.20
CA LEU A 140 22.29 4.45 27.65
C LEU A 140 21.03 3.69 28.09
N GLU A 141 19.88 4.01 27.49
CA GLU A 141 18.58 3.43 27.87
C GLU A 141 18.48 1.94 27.54
N HIS A 142 18.92 1.53 26.34
CA HIS A 142 18.70 0.18 25.82
C HIS A 142 19.93 -0.72 25.86
N CYS A 143 21.14 -0.15 25.92
CA CYS A 143 22.39 -0.91 26.03
C CYS A 143 23.09 -0.75 27.38
N LYS A 144 22.55 0.09 28.29
CA LYS A 144 23.16 0.42 29.60
C LYS A 144 24.60 0.93 29.49
N LEU A 145 24.91 1.62 28.39
CA LEU A 145 26.24 2.12 28.08
C LEU A 145 26.31 3.65 28.24
N ALA A 146 26.95 4.11 29.31
CA ALA A 146 27.14 5.54 29.59
C ALA A 146 28.24 6.16 28.71
N GLU A 147 28.15 7.48 28.46
CA GLU A 147 29.22 8.21 27.76
C GLU A 147 30.50 8.19 28.60
N PRO A 148 31.65 7.78 28.05
CA PRO A 148 32.93 7.83 28.72
C PRO A 148 33.47 9.27 28.66
N SER A 149 34.41 9.60 29.55
CA SER A 149 35.10 10.89 29.49
C SER A 149 35.97 11.04 28.23
N ASP A 150 36.50 9.93 27.72
CA ASP A 150 37.27 9.86 26.48
C ASP A 150 36.75 8.70 25.60
N PRO A 151 36.18 8.96 24.41
CA PRO A 151 35.69 7.90 23.53
C PRO A 151 36.81 7.03 22.94
N HIS A 152 38.07 7.50 22.90
CA HIS A 152 39.17 6.75 22.27
C HIS A 152 39.53 5.47 23.02
N ILE A 153 39.15 5.34 24.29
CA ILE A 153 39.33 4.11 25.07
C ILE A 153 38.64 2.89 24.45
N TRP A 154 37.65 3.11 23.57
CA TRP A 154 36.91 2.07 22.87
C TRP A 154 37.38 1.84 21.44
N ARG A 155 38.44 2.49 20.98
CA ARG A 155 38.93 2.32 19.60
C ARG A 155 39.31 0.87 19.30
N GLU A 156 39.96 0.21 20.26
CA GLU A 156 40.50 -1.15 20.09
C GLU A 156 39.54 -2.26 20.56
N THR A 157 38.36 -1.93 21.07
CA THR A 157 37.40 -2.95 21.53
C THR A 157 36.80 -3.73 20.38
N ASP A 158 36.29 -4.94 20.67
CA ASP A 158 35.48 -5.73 19.74
C ASP A 158 34.00 -5.79 20.17
N ASP A 159 33.62 -5.16 21.30
CA ASP A 159 32.21 -5.08 21.72
C ASP A 159 31.41 -4.18 20.76
N PRO A 160 30.37 -4.70 20.07
CA PRO A 160 29.59 -3.95 19.09
C PRO A 160 28.96 -2.67 19.66
N ARG A 161 28.54 -2.68 20.93
CA ARG A 161 27.90 -1.54 21.59
C ARG A 161 28.90 -0.43 21.83
N MET A 162 30.11 -0.78 22.25
CA MET A 162 31.19 0.18 22.48
C MET A 162 31.68 0.80 21.17
N LEU A 163 31.82 0.00 20.10
CA LEU A 163 32.18 0.51 18.77
C LEU A 163 31.11 1.46 18.21
N ALA A 164 29.83 1.09 18.31
CA ALA A 164 28.72 1.95 17.91
C ALA A 164 28.70 3.27 18.69
N MET A 165 28.87 3.20 20.01
CA MET A 165 28.92 4.38 20.87
C MET A 165 30.14 5.26 20.57
N CYS A 166 31.30 4.65 20.32
CA CYS A 166 32.52 5.35 19.92
C CYS A 166 32.29 6.16 18.63
N CYS A 167 31.75 5.53 17.57
CA CYS A 167 31.40 6.20 16.32
C CYS A 167 30.43 7.37 16.53
N ARG A 168 29.36 7.17 17.32
CA ARG A 168 28.38 8.20 17.67
C ARG A 168 29.03 9.39 18.38
N LEU A 169 29.87 9.15 19.40
CA LEU A 169 30.54 10.21 20.17
C LEU A 169 31.59 10.97 19.35
N LEU A 170 32.38 10.27 18.55
CA LEU A 170 33.39 10.89 17.70
C LEU A 170 32.77 11.78 16.62
N SER A 171 31.58 11.43 16.12
CA SER A 171 30.81 12.21 15.13
C SER A 171 29.87 13.27 15.73
N LYS A 172 29.64 13.26 17.04
CA LYS A 172 28.73 14.18 17.74
C LYS A 172 29.31 15.61 17.81
N ASN A 173 28.51 16.60 17.42
CA ASN A 173 28.78 18.02 17.60
C ASN A 173 27.58 18.69 18.31
N GLN A 174 27.85 19.48 19.34
CA GLN A 174 26.82 20.19 20.11
C GLN A 174 26.34 21.47 19.41
N THR A 175 27.09 21.99 18.45
CA THR A 175 26.73 23.21 17.72
C THR A 175 25.84 22.89 16.53
N GLN A 176 24.67 23.53 16.48
CA GLN A 176 23.73 23.37 15.38
C GLN A 176 24.33 23.74 14.02
N GLY A 177 24.07 22.92 13.00
CA GLY A 177 24.56 23.12 11.63
C GLY A 177 26.07 22.90 11.42
N LYS A 178 26.83 22.56 12.47
CA LYS A 178 28.27 22.28 12.37
C LYS A 178 28.55 20.78 12.46
N PHE A 179 29.54 20.36 11.69
CA PHE A 179 30.08 19.01 11.71
C PHE A 179 31.41 18.98 12.48
N VAL A 180 31.90 17.80 12.86
CA VAL A 180 33.21 17.63 13.50
C VAL A 180 34.35 17.84 12.49
N SER A 181 35.62 17.87 12.94
CA SER A 181 36.76 17.99 12.01
C SER A 181 36.89 16.75 11.12
N GLN A 182 37.61 16.88 10.00
CA GLN A 182 37.84 15.78 9.07
C GLN A 182 38.57 14.61 9.73
N GLU A 183 39.53 14.88 10.59
CA GLU A 183 40.26 13.86 11.35
C GLU A 183 39.30 13.08 12.25
N ARG A 184 38.45 13.78 13.02
CA ARG A 184 37.45 13.12 13.87
C ARG A 184 36.40 12.35 13.06
N MET A 185 36.04 12.81 11.86
CA MET A 185 35.15 12.06 10.97
C MET A 185 35.78 10.74 10.53
N LYS A 186 37.06 10.74 10.18
CA LYS A 186 37.80 9.54 9.80
C LYS A 186 37.90 8.57 10.96
N GLU A 187 38.22 9.04 12.16
CA GLU A 187 38.25 8.18 13.34
C GLU A 187 36.86 7.61 13.68
N ALA A 188 35.80 8.40 13.54
CA ALA A 188 34.43 7.91 13.70
C ALA A 188 34.09 6.84 12.64
N LEU A 189 34.51 7.06 11.39
CA LEU A 189 34.32 6.13 10.29
C LEU A 189 35.05 4.81 10.56
N GLU A 190 36.31 4.84 11.01
CA GLU A 190 37.08 3.66 11.39
C GLU A 190 36.36 2.81 12.45
N ALA A 191 35.83 3.43 13.50
CA ALA A 191 35.04 2.73 14.51
C ALA A 191 33.75 2.10 13.93
N GLY A 192 33.05 2.82 13.06
CA GLY A 192 31.87 2.31 12.37
C GLY A 192 32.18 1.16 11.40
N MET A 193 33.28 1.25 10.67
CA MET A 193 33.75 0.20 9.76
C MET A 193 34.17 -1.05 10.53
N LYS A 194 34.86 -0.89 11.67
CA LYS A 194 35.22 -2.02 12.54
C LYS A 194 33.96 -2.76 13.05
N LEU A 195 32.91 -2.02 13.40
CA LEU A 195 31.61 -2.60 13.76
C LEU A 195 31.00 -3.40 12.59
N PHE A 196 30.91 -2.80 11.40
CA PHE A 196 30.25 -3.44 10.25
C PHE A 196 31.09 -4.51 9.53
N ALA A 197 32.38 -4.61 9.84
CA ALA A 197 33.24 -5.72 9.43
C ALA A 197 32.93 -7.02 10.20
N GLN A 198 32.23 -6.92 11.34
CA GLN A 198 31.81 -8.11 12.09
C GLN A 198 30.71 -8.88 11.32
N PRO A 199 30.64 -10.22 11.49
CA PRO A 199 29.61 -11.04 10.86
C PRO A 199 28.20 -10.55 11.19
N GLN A 200 27.36 -10.46 10.16
CA GLN A 200 25.96 -10.03 10.26
C GLN A 200 25.06 -11.04 9.57
N VAL A 201 23.96 -11.37 10.23
CA VAL A 201 22.91 -12.25 9.68
C VAL A 201 21.89 -11.39 8.92
N CYS A 202 21.40 -11.87 7.77
CA CYS A 202 20.35 -11.19 7.02
C CYS A 202 19.11 -10.98 7.90
N ILE A 203 18.34 -9.91 7.68
CA ILE A 203 17.09 -9.67 8.42
C ILE A 203 16.10 -10.83 8.26
N SER A 204 16.06 -11.47 7.09
CA SER A 204 15.19 -12.61 6.79
C SER A 204 15.54 -13.87 7.59
N GLU A 205 16.75 -13.94 8.14
CA GLU A 205 17.27 -15.09 8.88
C GLU A 205 17.42 -14.78 10.38
N TRP A 206 16.95 -13.61 10.83
CA TRP A 206 17.13 -13.15 12.19
C TRP A 206 16.03 -13.65 13.11
N ASP A 207 16.37 -14.55 14.04
CA ASP A 207 15.46 -14.97 15.09
C ASP A 207 15.36 -13.88 16.17
N TRP A 208 14.33 -13.03 16.05
CA TRP A 208 14.03 -11.98 17.00
C TRP A 208 13.74 -12.47 18.42
N LYS A 209 13.15 -13.66 18.56
CA LYS A 209 12.76 -14.23 19.86
C LYS A 209 13.99 -14.73 20.60
N GLU A 210 14.85 -15.47 19.90
CA GLU A 210 16.11 -15.94 20.46
C GLU A 210 17.05 -14.77 20.77
N ALA A 211 17.24 -13.84 19.82
CA ALA A 211 18.08 -12.66 20.01
C ALA A 211 17.65 -11.83 21.22
N ARG A 212 16.34 -11.60 21.40
CA ARG A 212 15.80 -10.88 22.57
C ARG A 212 16.12 -11.62 23.87
N THR A 213 16.04 -12.94 23.88
CA THR A 213 16.36 -13.77 25.05
C THR A 213 17.84 -13.67 25.43
N ARG A 214 18.72 -13.59 24.43
CA ARG A 214 20.18 -13.39 24.63
C ARG A 214 20.57 -11.93 24.87
N GLY A 215 19.63 -10.98 24.78
CA GLY A 215 19.90 -9.55 24.87
C GLY A 215 20.74 -9.01 23.71
N GLU A 216 20.76 -9.73 22.58
CA GLU A 216 21.49 -9.36 21.38
C GLU A 216 20.74 -8.25 20.62
N LYS A 217 21.53 -7.43 19.93
CA LYS A 217 21.06 -6.30 19.13
C LYS A 217 21.72 -6.38 17.77
N ARG A 218 20.96 -6.11 16.71
CA ARG A 218 21.55 -6.01 15.37
C ARG A 218 22.46 -4.79 15.31
N HIS A 219 23.52 -4.85 14.52
CA HIS A 219 24.43 -3.73 14.31
C HIS A 219 23.69 -2.46 13.84
N SER A 220 22.65 -2.61 13.01
CA SER A 220 21.80 -1.51 12.54
C SER A 220 20.92 -0.85 13.62
N GLU A 221 20.64 -1.56 14.72
CA GLU A 221 19.99 -0.97 15.89
C GLU A 221 20.99 -0.16 16.72
N LEU A 222 22.22 -0.66 16.84
CA LEU A 222 23.28 -0.01 17.60
C LEU A 222 23.81 1.25 16.89
N LEU A 223 24.01 1.18 15.57
CA LEU A 223 24.54 2.27 14.74
C LEU A 223 23.78 2.34 13.42
N TYR A 224 23.17 3.48 13.13
CA TYR A 224 22.51 3.67 11.83
C TYR A 224 23.56 3.68 10.72
N ARG A 225 23.42 2.79 9.73
CA ARG A 225 24.33 2.75 8.56
C ARG A 225 24.38 4.08 7.81
N ARG A 226 23.29 4.85 7.83
CA ARG A 226 23.24 6.23 7.32
C ARG A 226 24.40 7.09 7.83
N LEU A 227 24.75 6.98 9.12
CA LEU A 227 25.86 7.76 9.70
C LEU A 227 27.19 7.37 9.06
N VAL A 228 27.47 6.08 8.91
CA VAL A 228 28.71 5.58 8.34
C VAL A 228 28.84 5.98 6.87
N VAL A 229 27.74 5.87 6.10
CA VAL A 229 27.69 6.34 4.70
C VAL A 229 27.96 7.85 4.62
N GLU A 230 27.31 8.66 5.45
CA GLU A 230 27.50 10.11 5.44
C GLU A 230 28.91 10.52 5.90
N LEU A 231 29.48 9.84 6.90
CA LEU A 231 30.87 10.05 7.33
C LEU A 231 31.85 9.74 6.20
N ALA A 232 31.69 8.61 5.51
CA ALA A 232 32.53 8.22 4.38
C ALA A 232 32.47 9.25 3.23
N ILE A 233 31.27 9.72 2.87
CA ILE A 233 31.11 10.78 1.85
C ILE A 233 31.85 12.06 2.27
N ARG A 234 31.67 12.49 3.53
CA ARG A 234 32.31 13.71 4.04
C ARG A 234 33.82 13.59 4.17
N ALA A 235 34.33 12.38 4.47
CA ALA A 235 35.74 12.02 4.48
C ALA A 235 36.34 11.83 3.07
N ARG A 236 35.53 11.94 2.01
CA ARG A 236 35.88 11.69 0.60
C ARG A 236 36.26 10.25 0.29
N GLU A 237 35.75 9.30 1.06
CA GLU A 237 35.92 7.86 0.87
C GLU A 237 34.69 7.27 0.17
N LEU A 238 34.49 7.62 -1.11
CA LEU A 238 33.26 7.28 -1.83
C LEU A 238 33.07 5.77 -2.06
N GLU A 239 34.14 5.01 -2.24
CA GLU A 239 34.06 3.54 -2.34
C GLU A 239 33.60 2.90 -1.02
N THR A 240 34.13 3.38 0.11
CA THR A 240 33.69 2.97 1.45
C THR A 240 32.20 3.29 1.64
N ALA A 241 31.76 4.48 1.20
CA ALA A 241 30.34 4.85 1.24
C ALA A 241 29.48 3.90 0.39
N ALA A 242 29.93 3.55 -0.83
CA ALA A 242 29.23 2.64 -1.72
C ALA A 242 29.14 1.21 -1.14
N GLU A 243 30.21 0.73 -0.53
CA GLU A 243 30.25 -0.57 0.14
C GLU A 243 29.29 -0.63 1.33
N MET A 244 29.25 0.41 2.17
CA MET A 244 28.34 0.48 3.31
C MET A 244 26.88 0.61 2.89
N LEU A 245 26.62 1.36 1.83
CA LEU A 245 25.28 1.42 1.23
C LEU A 245 24.86 0.04 0.70
N SER A 246 25.75 -0.65 -0.01
CA SER A 246 25.53 -2.02 -0.50
C SER A 246 25.26 -3.02 0.63
N LEU A 247 26.06 -2.97 1.70
CA LEU A 247 25.88 -3.83 2.85
C LEU A 247 24.50 -3.63 3.49
N GLY A 248 24.06 -2.37 3.64
CA GLY A 248 22.73 -2.06 4.17
C GLY A 248 21.60 -2.58 3.31
N LEU A 249 21.73 -2.50 1.99
CA LEU A 249 20.75 -3.04 1.04
C LEU A 249 20.64 -4.56 1.11
N ARG A 250 21.78 -5.26 1.20
CA ARG A 250 21.81 -6.74 1.26
C ARG A 250 21.32 -7.30 2.59
N ILE A 251 21.70 -6.68 3.70
CA ILE A 251 21.45 -7.23 5.03
C ILE A 251 20.05 -6.88 5.55
N ASP A 252 19.59 -5.64 5.32
CA ASP A 252 18.36 -5.14 5.92
C ASP A 252 17.35 -4.61 4.91
N GLY A 253 17.73 -4.42 3.64
CA GLY A 253 16.87 -3.76 2.64
C GLY A 253 16.44 -2.34 3.04
N PHE A 254 17.15 -1.73 4.01
CA PHE A 254 16.77 -0.52 4.74
C PHE A 254 15.47 -0.58 5.58
N ASN A 255 15.04 -1.76 6.02
CA ASN A 255 13.92 -1.90 6.97
C ASN A 255 14.26 -1.48 8.40
N HIS A 256 15.54 -1.57 8.80
CA HIS A 256 15.99 -1.28 10.15
C HIS A 256 17.15 -0.28 10.12
N GLY A 257 16.97 0.83 10.82
CA GLY A 257 17.98 1.87 10.98
C GLY A 257 17.92 3.03 9.99
N SER A 258 16.90 3.10 9.10
CA SER A 258 16.40 4.30 8.38
C SER A 258 15.77 3.91 7.03
N ASP A 259 14.67 4.57 6.62
CA ASP A 259 14.08 4.42 5.28
C ASP A 259 15.04 4.83 4.14
N LEU A 260 14.81 4.30 2.94
CA LEU A 260 15.62 4.58 1.73
C LEU A 260 15.71 6.07 1.39
N TYR A 261 14.60 6.81 1.47
CA TYR A 261 14.59 8.22 1.10
C TYR A 261 15.55 9.06 1.97
N HIS A 262 15.80 8.64 3.22
CA HIS A 262 16.78 9.29 4.09
C HIS A 262 18.24 9.07 3.66
N TYR A 263 18.54 8.02 2.90
CA TYR A 263 19.85 7.81 2.28
C TYR A 263 19.99 8.68 1.02
N LEU A 264 18.94 8.73 0.20
CA LEU A 264 18.91 9.56 -1.01
C LEU A 264 18.93 11.07 -0.72
N MET A 265 18.61 11.50 0.51
CA MET A 265 18.79 12.88 0.94
C MET A 265 20.19 13.19 1.53
N ILE A 266 21.13 12.23 1.64
CA ILE A 266 22.48 12.53 2.15
C ILE A 266 23.20 13.48 1.16
N PRO A 267 23.77 14.61 1.62
CA PRO A 267 24.57 15.48 0.77
C PRO A 267 25.74 14.71 0.15
N GLY A 268 25.85 14.72 -1.19
CA GLY A 268 26.90 14.02 -1.93
C GLY A 268 26.61 12.55 -2.25
N VAL A 269 25.43 12.02 -1.91
CA VAL A 269 25.08 10.62 -2.22
C VAL A 269 25.09 10.32 -3.72
N TYR A 270 24.76 11.29 -4.58
CA TYR A 270 24.77 11.12 -6.03
C TYR A 270 26.17 10.86 -6.62
N ASP A 271 27.24 11.20 -5.90
CA ASP A 271 28.61 10.80 -6.28
C ASP A 271 28.90 9.32 -5.95
N VAL A 272 28.10 8.72 -5.07
CA VAL A 272 28.22 7.32 -4.61
C VAL A 272 27.35 6.36 -5.44
N LEU A 273 26.17 6.80 -5.87
CA LEU A 273 25.21 5.94 -6.60
C LEU A 273 25.80 5.30 -7.87
N PRO A 274 26.64 5.97 -8.69
CA PRO A 274 27.32 5.32 -9.81
C PRO A 274 28.24 4.18 -9.39
N LEU A 275 28.92 4.29 -8.24
CA LEU A 275 29.79 3.25 -7.71
C LEU A 275 28.98 2.05 -7.21
N LEU A 276 27.83 2.31 -6.56
CA LEU A 276 26.89 1.25 -6.19
C LEU A 276 26.32 0.54 -7.42
N ALA A 277 25.90 1.29 -8.44
CA ALA A 277 25.30 0.74 -9.66
C ALA A 277 26.26 -0.19 -10.43
N LYS A 278 27.56 0.14 -10.46
CA LYS A 278 28.59 -0.75 -11.05
C LYS A 278 28.67 -2.13 -10.40
N ARG A 279 28.24 -2.27 -9.14
CA ARG A 279 28.20 -3.54 -8.41
C ARG A 279 26.96 -4.38 -8.76
N GLY A 280 26.03 -3.85 -9.55
CA GLY A 280 24.84 -4.55 -10.04
C GLY A 280 24.02 -5.20 -8.92
N LYS A 281 23.51 -6.41 -9.18
CA LYS A 281 22.71 -7.19 -8.22
C LYS A 281 23.51 -7.68 -7.01
N GLU A 282 24.82 -7.87 -7.16
CA GLU A 282 25.69 -8.27 -6.04
C GLU A 282 25.83 -7.14 -5.02
N GLY A 283 25.86 -5.89 -5.47
CA GLY A 283 25.90 -4.72 -4.59
C GLY A 283 24.52 -4.28 -4.10
N ASN A 284 23.53 -4.32 -4.98
CA ASN A 284 22.17 -3.85 -4.73
C ASN A 284 21.17 -4.91 -5.22
N PRO A 285 20.55 -5.70 -4.32
CA PRO A 285 19.53 -6.70 -4.69
C PRO A 285 18.36 -6.11 -5.49
N PHE A 286 18.09 -4.81 -5.34
CA PHE A 286 17.03 -4.07 -6.02
C PHE A 286 17.51 -3.37 -7.30
N HIS A 287 18.74 -3.60 -7.76
CA HIS A 287 19.27 -2.97 -8.96
C HIS A 287 18.38 -3.27 -10.17
N ILE A 288 17.99 -2.23 -10.90
CA ILE A 288 17.20 -2.31 -12.12
C ILE A 288 18.16 -2.12 -13.30
N LYS A 289 18.13 -3.02 -14.29
CA LYS A 289 18.95 -2.86 -15.51
C LYS A 289 18.41 -1.73 -16.38
N GLU A 290 19.24 -1.21 -17.28
CA GLU A 290 18.86 -0.06 -18.13
C GLU A 290 17.65 -0.37 -19.02
N GLU A 291 17.62 -1.55 -19.66
CA GLU A 291 16.51 -1.96 -20.52
C GLU A 291 15.22 -2.18 -19.72
N GLU A 292 15.34 -2.69 -18.49
CA GLU A 292 14.21 -2.84 -17.58
C GLU A 292 13.67 -1.48 -17.13
N ALA A 293 14.56 -0.54 -16.80
CA ALA A 293 14.18 0.82 -16.40
C ALA A 293 13.39 1.53 -17.50
N GLU A 294 13.80 1.37 -18.77
CA GLU A 294 13.06 1.91 -19.92
C GLU A 294 11.64 1.35 -20.02
N ILE A 295 11.49 0.03 -19.94
CA ILE A 295 10.19 -0.65 -20.01
C ILE A 295 9.29 -0.20 -18.86
N ILE A 296 9.83 -0.17 -17.63
CA ILE A 296 9.10 0.24 -16.42
C ILE A 296 8.58 1.67 -16.58
N VAL A 297 9.47 2.61 -16.85
CA VAL A 297 9.12 4.04 -16.87
C VAL A 297 8.13 4.33 -17.99
N LYS A 298 8.37 3.78 -19.19
CA LYS A 298 7.42 3.91 -20.29
C LYS A 298 6.03 3.38 -19.91
N LYS A 299 5.96 2.17 -19.36
CA LYS A 299 4.67 1.54 -19.06
C LYS A 299 3.91 2.28 -17.97
N ILE A 300 4.58 2.75 -16.91
CA ILE A 300 3.92 3.50 -15.84
C ILE A 300 3.50 4.89 -16.32
N ALA A 301 4.32 5.58 -17.11
CA ALA A 301 3.95 6.87 -17.70
C ALA A 301 2.71 6.75 -18.61
N GLU A 302 2.67 5.74 -19.49
CA GLU A 302 1.50 5.44 -20.33
C GLU A 302 0.26 5.10 -19.48
N THR A 303 0.45 4.37 -18.37
CA THR A 303 -0.64 4.00 -17.46
C THR A 303 -1.21 5.21 -16.73
N LEU A 304 -0.36 6.12 -16.26
CA LEU A 304 -0.76 7.40 -15.66
C LEU A 304 -1.55 8.25 -16.67
N GLU A 305 -1.04 8.38 -17.90
CA GLU A 305 -1.74 9.12 -18.95
C GLU A 305 -3.10 8.49 -19.29
N LEU A 306 -3.15 7.16 -19.41
CA LEU A 306 -4.39 6.44 -19.68
C LEU A 306 -5.41 6.69 -18.56
N ARG A 307 -5.01 6.55 -17.29
CA ARG A 307 -5.88 6.80 -16.14
C ARG A 307 -6.34 8.26 -16.09
N ALA A 308 -5.47 9.22 -16.37
CA ALA A 308 -5.79 10.65 -16.36
C ALA A 308 -6.74 11.07 -17.50
N THR A 309 -6.63 10.44 -18.68
CA THR A 309 -7.38 10.84 -19.88
C THR A 309 -8.64 10.01 -20.15
N LYS A 310 -8.63 8.73 -19.75
CA LYS A 310 -9.72 7.78 -19.97
C LYS A 310 -10.40 7.32 -18.68
N GLY A 311 -9.93 7.79 -17.53
CA GLY A 311 -10.48 7.40 -16.23
C GLY A 311 -10.11 5.95 -15.87
N ARG A 312 -10.83 5.41 -14.88
CA ARG A 312 -10.69 4.04 -14.38
C ARG A 312 -10.83 3.05 -15.54
N GLN A 313 -9.87 2.13 -15.71
CA GLN A 313 -9.93 1.08 -16.74
C GLN A 313 -10.41 -0.23 -16.12
N TRP A 314 -11.47 -0.11 -15.34
CA TRP A 314 -11.98 -1.15 -14.47
C TRP A 314 -12.30 -2.44 -15.25
N SER A 315 -11.79 -3.57 -14.78
CA SER A 315 -12.06 -4.89 -15.33
C SER A 315 -13.51 -5.33 -15.10
N LEU A 316 -14.15 -4.88 -14.02
CA LEU A 316 -15.55 -5.21 -13.68
C LEU A 316 -16.57 -4.18 -14.23
N ALA A 317 -16.13 -3.30 -15.13
CA ALA A 317 -16.98 -2.28 -15.72
C ALA A 317 -18.24 -2.90 -16.39
N PRO A 318 -19.40 -2.23 -16.34
CA PRO A 318 -20.66 -2.75 -16.89
C PRO A 318 -20.57 -3.20 -18.35
N GLU A 319 -19.74 -2.53 -19.16
CA GLU A 319 -19.53 -2.87 -20.57
C GLU A 319 -18.64 -4.11 -20.81
N LYS A 320 -17.98 -4.63 -19.77
CA LYS A 320 -17.08 -5.80 -19.85
C LYS A 320 -17.66 -7.04 -19.17
N VAL A 321 -18.36 -6.85 -18.05
CA VAL A 321 -18.81 -7.93 -17.17
C VAL A 321 -20.31 -7.79 -16.91
N GLY A 322 -21.11 -8.78 -17.29
CA GLY A 322 -22.55 -8.81 -17.00
C GLY A 322 -22.85 -9.07 -15.52
N TRP A 323 -24.12 -8.93 -15.11
CA TRP A 323 -24.54 -9.23 -13.74
C TRP A 323 -24.31 -10.70 -13.34
N GLU A 324 -24.60 -11.63 -14.24
CA GLU A 324 -24.42 -13.07 -14.00
C GLU A 324 -22.96 -13.41 -13.68
N ASP A 325 -22.01 -12.96 -14.52
CA ASP A 325 -20.59 -13.18 -14.27
C ASP A 325 -20.12 -12.49 -12.98
N LEU A 326 -20.58 -11.26 -12.71
CA LEU A 326 -20.23 -10.53 -11.50
C LEU A 326 -20.66 -11.26 -10.22
N LEU A 327 -21.91 -11.72 -10.17
CA LEU A 327 -22.49 -12.42 -9.02
C LEU A 327 -21.87 -13.81 -8.84
N ASN A 328 -21.62 -14.54 -9.94
CA ASN A 328 -20.93 -15.83 -9.88
C ASN A 328 -19.51 -15.69 -9.33
N ARG A 329 -18.76 -14.67 -9.75
CA ARG A 329 -17.42 -14.38 -9.22
C ARG A 329 -17.46 -14.02 -7.73
N LEU A 330 -18.44 -13.21 -7.31
CA LEU A 330 -18.66 -12.88 -5.90
C LEU A 330 -18.89 -14.14 -5.08
N ALA A 331 -19.84 -14.97 -5.48
CA ALA A 331 -20.25 -16.16 -4.73
C ALA A 331 -19.12 -17.20 -4.65
N LYS A 332 -18.47 -17.51 -5.79
CA LYS A 332 -17.29 -18.41 -5.81
C LYS A 332 -16.15 -17.88 -4.94
N GLY A 333 -15.87 -16.59 -5.02
CA GLY A 333 -14.83 -15.95 -4.25
C GLY A 333 -15.12 -16.00 -2.75
N ALA A 334 -16.33 -15.60 -2.36
CA ALA A 334 -16.78 -15.60 -0.98
C ALA A 334 -16.77 -17.00 -0.37
N TRP A 335 -17.28 -18.01 -1.09
CA TRP A 335 -17.22 -19.41 -0.66
C TRP A 335 -15.78 -19.87 -0.39
N LYS A 336 -14.84 -19.51 -1.28
CA LYS A 336 -13.42 -19.89 -1.15
C LYS A 336 -12.75 -19.25 0.06
N VAL A 337 -13.06 -17.99 0.38
CA VAL A 337 -12.39 -17.26 1.48
C VAL A 337 -13.09 -17.38 2.83
N ASN A 338 -14.37 -17.74 2.85
CA ASN A 338 -15.22 -17.74 4.05
C ASN A 338 -16.02 -19.05 4.26
N ARG A 339 -15.51 -20.18 3.73
CA ARG A 339 -16.23 -21.47 3.73
C ARG A 339 -16.73 -21.93 5.10
N LYS A 340 -15.97 -21.69 6.18
CA LYS A 340 -16.30 -22.13 7.55
C LYS A 340 -17.62 -21.49 8.00
N GLU A 341 -17.71 -20.17 7.90
CA GLU A 341 -18.88 -19.41 8.33
C GLU A 341 -20.10 -19.71 7.45
N TYR A 342 -19.93 -19.81 6.12
CA TYR A 342 -21.02 -20.19 5.23
C TYR A 342 -21.62 -21.58 5.59
N LYS A 343 -20.78 -22.56 5.92
CA LYS A 343 -21.26 -23.87 6.40
C LYS A 343 -22.05 -23.76 7.71
N GLN A 344 -21.64 -22.89 8.63
CA GLN A 344 -22.37 -22.63 9.89
C GLN A 344 -23.73 -21.97 9.63
N MET A 345 -23.80 -21.11 8.60
CA MET A 345 -25.04 -20.50 8.11
C MET A 345 -25.91 -21.46 7.29
N GLY A 346 -25.50 -22.73 7.10
CA GLY A 346 -26.26 -23.73 6.37
C GLY A 346 -26.12 -23.68 4.84
N VAL A 347 -25.19 -22.88 4.30
CA VAL A 347 -24.86 -22.80 2.87
C VAL A 347 -23.99 -24.00 2.49
N LYS A 348 -24.37 -24.77 1.45
CA LYS A 348 -23.69 -26.03 1.11
C LYS A 348 -22.67 -25.89 -0.01
N CYS A 349 -22.92 -24.97 -0.95
CA CYS A 349 -22.03 -24.66 -2.06
C CYS A 349 -22.04 -23.17 -2.38
N TRP A 350 -21.23 -22.74 -3.37
CA TRP A 350 -21.15 -21.33 -3.72
C TRP A 350 -22.44 -20.83 -4.36
N GLU A 351 -23.17 -21.67 -5.09
CA GLU A 351 -24.44 -21.34 -5.72
C GLU A 351 -25.49 -20.93 -4.69
N ASP A 352 -25.52 -21.60 -3.52
CA ASP A 352 -26.44 -21.33 -2.41
C ASP A 352 -26.24 -19.95 -1.75
N ILE A 353 -25.16 -19.25 -2.09
CA ILE A 353 -24.89 -17.87 -1.64
C ILE A 353 -25.80 -16.88 -2.37
N LEU A 354 -26.11 -17.14 -3.64
CA LEU A 354 -27.00 -16.29 -4.42
C LEU A 354 -28.45 -16.67 -4.12
N TYR A 355 -29.33 -15.66 -4.01
CA TYR A 355 -30.77 -15.91 -3.94
C TYR A 355 -31.32 -16.23 -5.33
N ASP A 356 -32.47 -16.90 -5.35
CA ASP A 356 -33.20 -17.15 -6.60
C ASP A 356 -33.51 -15.81 -7.32
N PRO A 357 -33.52 -15.80 -8.66
CA PRO A 357 -33.89 -14.60 -9.42
C PRO A 357 -35.32 -14.15 -9.10
N ALA A 358 -35.54 -12.84 -8.98
CA ALA A 358 -36.87 -12.27 -8.82
C ALA A 358 -37.56 -12.09 -10.16
N ASP A 359 -38.87 -12.37 -10.21
CA ASP A 359 -39.70 -12.06 -11.37
C ASP A 359 -40.18 -10.60 -11.38
N GLU A 360 -40.77 -10.16 -12.50
CA GLU A 360 -41.26 -8.77 -12.63
C GLU A 360 -42.41 -8.44 -11.67
N SER A 361 -43.15 -9.45 -11.20
CA SER A 361 -44.23 -9.22 -10.23
C SER A 361 -43.66 -8.95 -8.83
N GLU A 362 -42.62 -9.69 -8.42
CA GLU A 362 -41.90 -9.47 -7.16
C GLU A 362 -41.16 -8.13 -7.15
N ILE A 363 -40.50 -7.78 -8.26
CA ILE A 363 -39.86 -6.46 -8.41
C ILE A 363 -40.89 -5.35 -8.30
N LYS A 364 -42.05 -5.52 -8.94
CA LYS A 364 -43.12 -4.52 -8.89
C LYS A 364 -43.72 -4.38 -7.49
N GLU A 365 -43.91 -5.49 -6.77
CA GLU A 365 -44.36 -5.46 -5.38
C GLU A 365 -43.34 -4.71 -4.50
N ALA A 366 -42.05 -4.93 -4.72
CA ALA A 366 -40.99 -4.19 -4.03
C ALA A 366 -41.02 -2.68 -4.34
N GLU A 367 -41.27 -2.29 -5.60
CA GLU A 367 -41.44 -0.88 -5.99
C GLU A 367 -42.72 -0.25 -5.41
N GLU A 368 -43.83 -1.00 -5.34
CA GLU A 368 -45.07 -0.54 -4.72
C GLU A 368 -44.89 -0.32 -3.20
N LYS A 369 -44.00 -1.08 -2.58
CA LYS A 369 -43.70 -1.00 -1.15
C LYS A 369 -42.71 0.12 -0.80
N ALA A 370 -41.61 0.25 -1.55
CA ALA A 370 -40.47 1.10 -1.18
C ALA A 370 -40.25 2.31 -2.10
N GLY A 371 -41.02 2.44 -3.18
CA GLY A 371 -40.80 3.44 -4.22
C GLY A 371 -39.95 2.93 -5.38
N GLU A 372 -39.73 3.79 -6.38
CA GLU A 372 -39.01 3.41 -7.61
C GLU A 372 -37.59 2.92 -7.31
N LEU A 373 -37.31 1.68 -7.71
CA LEU A 373 -36.01 1.04 -7.49
C LEU A 373 -35.04 1.41 -8.62
N PRO A 374 -33.74 1.59 -8.32
CA PRO A 374 -32.74 1.83 -9.34
C PRO A 374 -32.67 0.74 -10.38
N LYS A 375 -32.41 1.11 -11.63
CA LYS A 375 -32.37 0.18 -12.76
C LYS A 375 -31.36 -0.95 -12.56
N ASP A 376 -30.15 -0.64 -12.13
CA ASP A 376 -29.09 -1.63 -11.94
C ASP A 376 -29.41 -2.60 -10.79
N PHE A 377 -30.09 -2.14 -9.74
CA PHE A 377 -30.59 -3.00 -8.68
C PHE A 377 -31.66 -3.97 -9.19
N LYS A 378 -32.62 -3.50 -9.99
CA LYS A 378 -33.60 -4.38 -10.65
C LYS A 378 -32.94 -5.37 -11.61
N ASP A 379 -31.93 -4.93 -12.36
CA ASP A 379 -31.17 -5.79 -13.27
C ASP A 379 -30.39 -6.87 -12.52
N MET A 380 -29.89 -6.57 -11.31
CA MET A 380 -29.34 -7.59 -10.41
C MET A 380 -30.42 -8.58 -9.98
N MET A 381 -31.57 -8.10 -9.48
CA MET A 381 -32.67 -8.93 -8.97
C MET A 381 -33.15 -9.96 -9.99
N ARG A 382 -33.20 -9.59 -11.27
CA ARG A 382 -33.55 -10.50 -12.38
C ARG A 382 -32.57 -11.65 -12.59
N VAL A 383 -31.34 -11.53 -12.08
CA VAL A 383 -30.29 -12.56 -12.16
C VAL A 383 -30.19 -13.32 -10.84
N ALA A 384 -30.23 -12.60 -9.72
CA ALA A 384 -30.33 -13.14 -8.37
C ALA A 384 -30.95 -12.07 -7.48
N ALA A 385 -31.96 -12.42 -6.68
CA ALA A 385 -32.61 -11.49 -5.75
C ALA A 385 -31.73 -11.18 -4.52
N GLY A 386 -30.46 -10.86 -4.75
CA GLY A 386 -29.45 -10.59 -3.73
C GLY A 386 -28.45 -11.73 -3.53
N PHE A 387 -27.69 -11.64 -2.43
CA PHE A 387 -26.74 -12.66 -2.02
C PHE A 387 -26.51 -12.64 -0.50
N LYS A 388 -26.15 -13.78 0.06
CA LYS A 388 -25.75 -13.95 1.46
C LYS A 388 -24.31 -13.48 1.65
N GLY A 389 -24.06 -12.62 2.61
CA GLY A 389 -22.70 -12.32 3.09
C GLY A 389 -22.29 -13.27 4.19
N GLY A 390 -21.31 -12.84 4.97
CA GLY A 390 -20.96 -13.44 6.26
C GLY A 390 -21.40 -12.56 7.42
N TYR A 391 -21.12 -12.95 8.66
CA TYR A 391 -21.49 -12.14 9.84
C TYR A 391 -20.87 -10.74 9.81
N HIS A 392 -19.61 -10.66 9.36
CA HIS A 392 -18.92 -9.39 9.10
C HIS A 392 -18.55 -9.20 7.62
N LEU A 393 -18.53 -10.28 6.84
CA LEU A 393 -18.20 -10.22 5.41
C LEU A 393 -19.35 -9.58 4.64
N PHE A 394 -19.05 -8.51 3.91
CA PHE A 394 -20.03 -7.75 3.09
C PHE A 394 -21.25 -7.25 3.87
N GLY A 395 -21.11 -7.05 5.19
CA GLY A 395 -22.23 -6.62 6.02
C GLY A 395 -23.43 -7.56 6.03
N GLY A 396 -23.21 -8.88 5.89
CA GLY A 396 -24.32 -9.82 5.75
C GLY A 396 -24.86 -9.95 4.34
N GLY A 397 -24.34 -9.20 3.36
CA GLY A 397 -24.87 -9.22 1.99
C GLY A 397 -26.22 -8.52 1.89
N ILE A 398 -26.91 -8.67 0.77
CA ILE A 398 -28.17 -7.96 0.52
C ILE A 398 -29.26 -8.95 0.10
N CYS A 399 -30.47 -8.75 0.60
CA CYS A 399 -31.67 -9.43 0.15
C CYS A 399 -32.45 -8.47 -0.76
N GLY A 400 -32.61 -8.82 -2.04
CA GLY A 400 -33.31 -8.00 -3.02
C GLY A 400 -34.82 -7.91 -2.75
N VAL A 401 -35.40 -8.98 -2.20
CA VAL A 401 -36.79 -9.08 -1.72
C VAL A 401 -36.81 -10.03 -0.51
N PRO A 402 -37.37 -9.64 0.66
CA PRO A 402 -38.17 -8.45 0.92
C PRO A 402 -37.36 -7.21 1.37
N LEU A 403 -37.92 -6.03 1.08
CA LEU A 403 -37.45 -4.75 1.62
C LEU A 403 -38.05 -4.52 3.02
N VAL A 404 -37.30 -3.83 3.89
CA VAL A 404 -37.70 -3.58 5.29
C VAL A 404 -38.90 -2.63 5.33
N ASP A 405 -39.95 -2.98 6.08
CA ASP A 405 -41.12 -2.11 6.35
C ASP A 405 -40.77 -1.01 7.36
N GLY A 406 -41.20 0.23 7.10
CA GLY A 406 -41.30 1.29 8.12
C GLY A 406 -40.57 2.58 7.79
N GLU A 407 -40.97 3.67 8.47
CA GLU A 407 -40.21 4.92 8.51
C GLU A 407 -38.76 4.62 8.93
N PRO A 408 -37.75 5.35 8.40
CA PRO A 408 -36.39 5.21 8.90
C PRO A 408 -36.40 5.34 10.42
N GLU A 409 -35.86 4.36 11.15
CA GLU A 409 -35.81 4.40 12.61
C GLU A 409 -35.24 5.75 13.09
N ASP A 410 -35.69 6.26 14.24
CA ASP A 410 -35.24 7.51 14.88
C ASP A 410 -33.69 7.66 14.89
N GLU A 411 -32.95 6.56 14.84
CA GLU A 411 -31.48 6.51 14.74
C GLU A 411 -30.93 7.08 13.41
N PHE A 412 -31.63 6.93 12.27
CA PHE A 412 -31.17 7.42 10.96
C PHE A 412 -31.14 8.96 10.92
N GLU A 413 -32.19 9.63 11.41
CA GLU A 413 -32.25 11.11 11.46
C GLU A 413 -31.19 11.71 12.39
N HIS A 414 -30.93 11.09 13.54
CA HIS A 414 -29.88 11.54 14.46
C HIS A 414 -28.48 11.37 13.88
N PHE A 415 -28.25 10.32 13.10
CA PHE A 415 -26.94 9.93 12.61
C PHE A 415 -26.47 10.79 11.42
N VAL A 416 -27.36 11.16 10.49
CA VAL A 416 -26.96 11.90 9.27
C VAL A 416 -26.36 13.29 9.56
N SER A 417 -26.71 13.89 10.70
CA SER A 417 -26.19 15.20 11.12
C SER A 417 -24.65 15.26 11.27
N ASP A 418 -23.98 14.12 11.49
CA ASP A 418 -22.52 14.04 11.69
C ASP A 418 -21.70 13.84 10.39
N PHE A 419 -22.34 13.70 9.21
CA PHE A 419 -21.66 13.38 7.94
C PHE A 419 -21.48 14.55 6.97
N GLY A 420 -21.20 15.74 7.49
CA GLY A 420 -20.84 16.90 6.66
C GLY A 420 -19.67 16.63 5.70
N HIS A 421 -18.81 15.64 5.99
CA HIS A 421 -17.72 15.24 5.09
C HIS A 421 -18.21 14.56 3.80
N LEU A 422 -19.39 13.95 3.77
CA LEU A 422 -19.97 13.40 2.54
C LEU A 422 -20.60 14.48 1.65
N GLY A 423 -20.51 15.75 2.05
CA GLY A 423 -21.07 16.89 1.31
C GLY A 423 -22.54 17.13 1.60
N PHE A 424 -23.09 16.51 2.64
CA PHE A 424 -24.49 16.70 3.03
C PHE A 424 -24.72 18.06 3.67
N ARG A 425 -25.96 18.53 3.57
CA ARG A 425 -26.41 19.67 4.35
C ARG A 425 -26.33 19.32 5.85
N LYS A 426 -26.01 20.34 6.67
CA LYS A 426 -25.79 20.18 8.12
C LYS A 426 -27.07 19.87 8.90
N ASP A 427 -28.23 20.06 8.27
CA ASP A 427 -29.58 19.79 8.78
C ASP A 427 -30.02 18.33 8.58
N GLY A 428 -29.16 17.45 8.06
CA GLY A 428 -29.46 16.02 7.87
C GLY A 428 -29.92 15.67 6.45
N VAL A 429 -30.38 14.42 6.25
CA VAL A 429 -31.04 13.97 5.01
C VAL A 429 -32.53 14.23 5.18
N THR A 430 -33.10 15.06 4.31
CA THR A 430 -34.56 15.21 4.21
C THR A 430 -35.10 14.34 3.07
N GLY A 431 -36.04 13.45 3.36
CA GLY A 431 -36.73 12.60 2.39
C GLY A 431 -36.56 11.10 2.64
N ASP A 432 -37.44 10.31 2.03
CA ASP A 432 -37.51 8.86 2.26
C ASP A 432 -36.33 8.11 1.61
N VAL A 433 -35.71 7.22 2.38
CA VAL A 433 -34.64 6.33 1.92
C VAL A 433 -35.14 4.90 1.85
N ILE A 434 -34.57 4.10 0.97
CA ILE A 434 -34.95 2.69 0.81
C ILE A 434 -34.00 1.83 1.63
N GLN A 435 -34.49 1.18 2.68
CA GLN A 435 -33.69 0.24 3.47
C GLN A 435 -33.79 -1.17 2.88
N ILE A 436 -32.63 -1.78 2.65
CA ILE A 436 -32.51 -3.15 2.14
C ILE A 436 -32.20 -4.08 3.31
N GLN A 437 -32.87 -5.23 3.35
CA GLN A 437 -32.59 -6.25 4.35
C GLN A 437 -31.22 -6.90 4.08
N ALA A 438 -30.46 -7.21 5.12
CA ALA A 438 -29.24 -7.99 4.99
C ALA A 438 -29.54 -9.40 4.45
N GLY A 439 -28.61 -9.96 3.67
CA GLY A 439 -28.71 -11.33 3.17
C GLY A 439 -28.41 -12.40 4.23
N ALA A 440 -27.97 -12.01 5.42
CA ALA A 440 -27.68 -12.89 6.54
C ALA A 440 -28.52 -12.46 7.75
N ASP A 441 -29.03 -13.43 8.51
CA ASP A 441 -29.85 -13.16 9.70
C ASP A 441 -29.07 -12.43 10.81
N GLU A 442 -27.77 -12.70 10.90
CA GLU A 442 -26.82 -12.00 11.78
C GLU A 442 -25.80 -11.28 10.90
N CYS A 443 -25.63 -9.98 11.13
CA CYS A 443 -24.74 -9.12 10.34
C CYS A 443 -24.15 -7.99 11.19
N ASP A 444 -23.99 -8.18 12.51
CA ASP A 444 -23.30 -7.22 13.38
C ASP A 444 -23.88 -5.79 13.28
N CYS A 445 -25.22 -5.73 13.16
CA CYS A 445 -26.00 -4.50 12.98
C CYS A 445 -25.67 -3.69 11.71
N PHE A 446 -25.10 -4.32 10.69
CA PHE A 446 -24.94 -3.70 9.39
C PHE A 446 -26.30 -3.44 8.72
N ARG A 447 -26.42 -2.26 8.12
CA ARG A 447 -27.62 -1.78 7.45
C ARG A 447 -27.29 -1.25 6.06
N HIS A 448 -28.18 -1.50 5.12
CA HIS A 448 -28.02 -1.17 3.71
C HIS A 448 -29.10 -0.20 3.27
N TYR A 449 -28.71 0.87 2.56
CA TYR A 449 -29.62 1.92 2.13
C TYR A 449 -29.40 2.29 0.66
N ILE A 450 -30.48 2.53 -0.06
CA ILE A 450 -30.50 3.26 -1.32
C ILE A 450 -31.05 4.65 -1.04
N ILE A 451 -30.30 5.68 -1.43
CA ILE A 451 -30.69 7.08 -1.36
C ILE A 451 -31.24 7.48 -2.73
N PRO A 452 -32.57 7.63 -2.90
CA PRO A 452 -33.17 7.87 -4.22
C PRO A 452 -32.68 9.16 -4.87
N PRO A 453 -32.72 9.30 -6.21
CA PRO A 453 -32.18 10.46 -6.91
C PRO A 453 -32.70 11.82 -6.43
N ALA A 454 -33.99 11.91 -6.11
CA ALA A 454 -34.60 13.13 -5.58
C ALA A 454 -34.01 13.52 -4.22
N VAL A 455 -33.84 12.53 -3.33
CA VAL A 455 -33.26 12.71 -1.99
C VAL A 455 -31.77 13.04 -2.10
N TRP A 456 -31.02 12.31 -2.92
CA TRP A 456 -29.61 12.57 -3.16
C TRP A 456 -29.38 14.01 -3.66
N LYS A 457 -30.15 14.44 -4.66
CA LYS A 457 -30.08 15.79 -5.22
C LYS A 457 -30.48 16.90 -4.24
N ALA A 458 -31.48 16.65 -3.38
CA ALA A 458 -31.95 17.66 -2.42
C ALA A 458 -30.96 17.90 -1.26
N ASN A 459 -30.13 16.90 -0.95
CA ASN A 459 -29.32 16.87 0.27
C ASN A 459 -27.82 17.07 0.03
N ILE A 460 -27.35 16.99 -1.21
CA ILE A 460 -25.94 17.23 -1.56
C ILE A 460 -25.62 18.71 -1.77
N VAL A 461 -24.52 19.17 -1.18
CA VAL A 461 -24.00 20.53 -1.25
C VAL A 461 -22.66 20.53 -1.98
N GLY A 462 -22.52 21.40 -2.97
CA GLY A 462 -21.24 21.62 -3.67
C GLY A 462 -20.89 20.58 -4.74
N ARG A 463 -21.81 19.64 -5.05
CA ARG A 463 -21.71 18.73 -6.20
C ARG A 463 -22.99 18.81 -7.04
N GLU A 464 -22.83 18.84 -8.36
CA GLU A 464 -23.94 18.70 -9.29
C GLU A 464 -24.29 17.21 -9.42
N VAL A 465 -25.54 16.86 -9.13
CA VAL A 465 -26.06 15.49 -9.20
C VAL A 465 -26.71 15.28 -10.58
N ARG A 466 -26.27 14.25 -11.30
CA ARG A 466 -26.81 13.91 -12.62
C ARG A 466 -28.24 13.40 -12.50
N GLU A 467 -29.01 13.54 -13.56
CA GLU A 467 -30.38 13.01 -13.60
C GLU A 467 -30.36 11.48 -13.48
N GLY A 468 -31.16 10.93 -12.55
CA GLY A 468 -31.20 9.51 -12.23
C GLY A 468 -30.05 8.99 -11.35
N GLU A 469 -29.10 9.83 -10.96
CA GLU A 469 -28.01 9.47 -10.05
C GLU A 469 -28.54 9.25 -8.62
N TYR A 470 -28.14 8.15 -7.99
CA TYR A 470 -28.51 7.80 -6.62
C TYR A 470 -27.24 7.41 -5.83
N GLN A 471 -27.38 7.01 -4.57
CA GLN A 471 -26.27 6.44 -3.79
C GLN A 471 -26.69 5.16 -3.08
N TYR A 472 -25.75 4.24 -2.95
CA TYR A 472 -25.89 3.06 -2.10
C TYR A 472 -24.98 3.20 -0.88
N TRP A 473 -25.54 3.02 0.32
CA TRP A 473 -24.82 3.14 1.58
C TRP A 473 -24.85 1.85 2.38
N HIS A 474 -23.79 1.65 3.14
CA HIS A 474 -23.63 0.57 4.08
C HIS A 474 -23.02 1.10 5.38
N TRP A 475 -23.63 0.77 6.52
CA TRP A 475 -23.24 1.31 7.82
C TRP A 475 -23.54 0.35 8.99
N ALA A 476 -22.76 0.46 10.07
CA ALA A 476 -23.07 -0.13 11.37
C ALA A 476 -22.75 0.85 12.53
N PRO A 477 -23.52 0.87 13.63
CA PRO A 477 -23.38 1.80 14.75
C PRO A 477 -21.97 1.97 15.31
N TRP A 478 -21.23 0.86 15.41
CA TRP A 478 -19.89 0.84 15.99
C TRP A 478 -18.80 1.33 15.04
N ARG A 479 -19.07 1.46 13.74
CA ARG A 479 -18.06 1.80 12.72
C ARG A 479 -17.70 3.28 12.71
N GLY A 480 -18.60 4.15 13.17
CA GLY A 480 -18.39 5.60 13.24
C GLY A 480 -18.24 6.32 11.89
N TYR A 481 -18.39 5.62 10.75
CA TYR A 481 -18.41 6.18 9.40
C TYR A 481 -19.27 5.33 8.45
N ILE A 482 -19.79 5.96 7.38
CA ILE A 482 -20.58 5.31 6.32
C ILE A 482 -19.65 4.89 5.17
N SER A 483 -19.87 3.71 4.61
CA SER A 483 -19.36 3.38 3.27
C SER A 483 -20.42 3.68 2.22
N SER A 484 -20.03 4.34 1.13
CA SER A 484 -20.94 4.77 0.08
C SER A 484 -20.39 4.43 -1.30
N TRP A 485 -21.29 4.09 -2.22
CA TRP A 485 -21.01 3.78 -3.62
C TRP A 485 -22.01 4.52 -4.53
N ASP A 486 -21.59 4.78 -5.77
CA ASP A 486 -22.41 5.47 -6.77
C ASP A 486 -23.55 4.58 -7.34
N SER A 487 -23.53 3.28 -7.05
CA SER A 487 -24.58 2.33 -7.43
C SER A 487 -24.51 1.02 -6.62
N VAL A 488 -25.57 0.21 -6.67
CA VAL A 488 -25.56 -1.17 -6.12
C VAL A 488 -24.54 -2.02 -6.88
N ARG A 489 -24.42 -1.82 -8.20
CA ARG A 489 -23.40 -2.50 -8.98
C ARG A 489 -21.99 -2.21 -8.50
N ASP A 490 -21.67 -0.95 -8.16
CA ASP A 490 -20.37 -0.57 -7.64
C ASP A 490 -20.07 -1.23 -6.29
N TYR A 491 -21.09 -1.37 -5.43
CA TYR A 491 -20.98 -2.12 -4.19
C TYR A 491 -20.65 -3.59 -4.44
N VAL A 492 -21.46 -4.29 -5.23
CA VAL A 492 -21.27 -5.72 -5.54
C VAL A 492 -19.89 -5.95 -6.17
N ALA A 493 -19.48 -5.09 -7.08
CA ALA A 493 -18.18 -5.21 -7.71
C ALA A 493 -17.02 -4.93 -6.75
N SER A 494 -17.19 -4.04 -5.75
CA SER A 494 -16.19 -3.88 -4.67
C SER A 494 -16.08 -5.13 -3.78
N CYS A 495 -17.18 -5.86 -3.58
CA CYS A 495 -17.16 -7.14 -2.88
C CYS A 495 -16.40 -8.22 -3.69
N VAL A 496 -16.56 -8.25 -5.02
CA VAL A 496 -15.78 -9.12 -5.92
C VAL A 496 -14.28 -8.81 -5.81
N GLU A 497 -13.91 -7.53 -5.86
CA GLU A 497 -12.52 -7.09 -5.72
C GLU A 497 -11.91 -7.52 -4.38
N GLU A 498 -12.69 -7.43 -3.30
CA GLU A 498 -12.25 -7.86 -1.97
C GLU A 498 -11.92 -9.36 -1.94
N VAL A 499 -12.84 -10.23 -2.39
CA VAL A 499 -12.60 -11.69 -2.33
C VAL A 499 -11.54 -12.17 -3.30
N GLU A 500 -11.48 -11.61 -4.51
CA GLU A 500 -10.42 -11.95 -5.46
C GLU A 500 -9.05 -11.47 -4.94
N GLY A 501 -9.01 -10.28 -4.35
CA GLY A 501 -7.82 -9.78 -3.66
C GLY A 501 -7.40 -10.65 -2.48
N MET A 502 -8.35 -11.17 -1.70
CA MET A 502 -8.05 -12.12 -0.62
C MET A 502 -7.46 -13.44 -1.16
N ILE A 503 -8.07 -14.00 -2.22
CA ILE A 503 -7.61 -15.23 -2.86
C ILE A 503 -6.18 -15.07 -3.42
N GLU A 504 -5.92 -13.98 -4.14
CA GLU A 504 -4.58 -13.69 -4.69
C GLU A 504 -3.50 -13.56 -3.61
N ASN A 505 -3.90 -13.09 -2.42
CA ASN A 505 -2.99 -12.91 -1.29
C ASN A 505 -2.96 -14.13 -0.34
N GLY A 506 -3.67 -15.22 -0.67
CA GLY A 506 -3.78 -16.39 0.20
C GLY A 506 -4.45 -16.11 1.55
N LYS A 507 -5.29 -15.08 1.63
CA LYS A 507 -6.01 -14.67 2.84
C LYS A 507 -7.38 -15.36 2.92
N LYS A 508 -7.84 -15.59 4.13
CA LYS A 508 -9.21 -16.00 4.47
C LYS A 508 -9.81 -14.98 5.45
N VAL A 509 -11.12 -15.02 5.64
CA VAL A 509 -11.78 -14.20 6.67
C VAL A 509 -11.26 -14.64 8.05
N ASP A 510 -10.87 -13.67 8.88
CA ASP A 510 -10.42 -13.93 10.24
C ASP A 510 -11.64 -14.07 11.16
N HIS A 511 -11.79 -15.23 11.79
CA HIS A 511 -12.92 -15.54 12.65
C HIS A 511 -12.62 -15.33 14.14
N GLY A 512 -11.46 -14.79 14.52
CA GLY A 512 -11.14 -14.45 15.91
C GLY A 512 -11.26 -15.63 16.90
N ASN A 513 -10.15 -16.32 17.15
CA ASN A 513 -9.99 -17.29 18.24
C ASN A 513 -11.01 -18.44 18.32
N GLU A 514 -10.89 -19.38 17.39
CA GLU A 514 -11.05 -20.81 17.73
C GLU A 514 -9.84 -21.55 17.16
N SER A 515 -8.90 -21.87 18.03
CA SER A 515 -7.96 -22.95 17.78
C SER A 515 -8.78 -24.22 17.59
N ASP A 516 -8.84 -24.77 16.39
CA ASP A 516 -8.94 -26.21 16.19
C ASP A 516 -8.57 -26.59 14.75
N GLN A 517 -7.84 -27.68 14.67
CA GLN A 517 -7.24 -28.25 13.48
C GLN A 517 -8.33 -28.66 12.48
N ASP A 518 -8.23 -28.15 11.26
CA ASP A 518 -9.00 -28.60 10.11
C ASP A 518 -8.51 -30.03 9.75
N PRO A 519 -9.33 -31.09 9.87
CA PRO A 519 -8.92 -32.44 9.45
C PRO A 519 -8.95 -32.61 7.93
N ASP A 520 -9.41 -31.61 7.18
CA ASP A 520 -9.74 -31.71 5.75
C ASP A 520 -8.91 -30.76 4.87
N SER A 521 -7.66 -30.49 5.26
CA SER A 521 -6.69 -29.77 4.40
C SER A 521 -6.15 -30.62 3.24
N GLY A 522 -6.88 -31.65 2.82
CA GLY A 522 -6.47 -32.58 1.79
C GLY A 522 -7.67 -33.05 0.99
N ASP A 523 -8.19 -32.18 0.13
CA ASP A 523 -8.90 -32.57 -1.09
C ASP A 523 -8.77 -31.43 -2.11
N GLU A 524 -7.67 -31.48 -2.85
CA GLU A 524 -7.65 -31.04 -4.25
C GLU A 524 -8.53 -32.02 -5.04
N GLU A 525 -9.85 -31.82 -5.04
CA GLU A 525 -10.71 -32.56 -5.97
C GLU A 525 -10.56 -32.01 -7.38
N SER A 526 -10.21 -32.95 -8.25
CA SER A 526 -9.89 -32.84 -9.66
C SER A 526 -11.09 -32.46 -10.52
N ASP A 527 -11.00 -31.34 -11.21
CA ASP A 527 -11.71 -31.14 -12.47
C ASP A 527 -10.95 -31.89 -13.58
N SER A 528 -11.22 -33.17 -13.75
CA SER A 528 -10.87 -33.89 -15.00
C SER A 528 -11.84 -35.03 -15.27
N ALA A 529 -12.87 -34.74 -16.05
CA ALA A 529 -13.63 -35.73 -16.80
C ALA A 529 -13.86 -35.18 -18.20
N GLU A 530 -12.83 -35.21 -19.03
CA GLU A 530 -12.98 -35.33 -20.48
C GLU A 530 -12.41 -36.70 -20.87
N GLU A 531 -13.29 -37.51 -21.44
CA GLU A 531 -13.08 -38.91 -21.84
C GLU A 531 -12.14 -38.98 -23.05
N GLU A 532 -10.96 -39.59 -22.90
CA GLU A 532 -10.19 -40.11 -24.03
C GLU A 532 -10.43 -41.62 -24.18
N GLU A 533 -11.25 -41.99 -25.16
CA GLU A 533 -11.36 -43.35 -25.68
C GLU A 533 -10.04 -43.78 -26.33
N GLN A 534 -9.35 -44.74 -25.73
CA GLN A 534 -8.26 -45.48 -26.36
C GLN A 534 -8.82 -46.48 -27.39
N SER A 535 -8.57 -46.21 -28.67
CA SER A 535 -8.57 -47.24 -29.72
C SER A 535 -7.11 -47.57 -30.05
N SER A 536 -6.74 -48.82 -29.75
CA SER A 536 -5.53 -49.48 -30.22
C SER A 536 -5.41 -49.43 -31.75
N ASP A 537 -4.20 -49.24 -32.26
CA ASP A 537 -3.62 -50.19 -33.22
C ASP A 537 -2.11 -49.98 -33.39
N GLU A 538 -1.48 -51.11 -33.67
CA GLU A 538 -0.06 -51.38 -33.90
C GLU A 538 0.62 -50.42 -34.91
N TRP A 539 1.95 -50.38 -34.93
CA TRP A 539 2.78 -50.78 -36.09
C TRP A 539 4.25 -50.36 -35.89
N VAL A 540 5.05 -51.36 -35.51
CA VAL A 540 6.33 -51.80 -36.13
C VAL A 540 7.48 -50.79 -36.34
N HIS A 541 8.59 -51.09 -35.67
CA HIS A 541 9.97 -50.74 -36.03
C HIS A 541 10.31 -50.98 -37.51
N VAL A 542 10.94 -49.99 -38.16
CA VAL A 542 11.92 -50.24 -39.23
C VAL A 542 13.10 -49.28 -39.09
N GLU A 543 14.28 -49.84 -38.77
CA GLU A 543 15.59 -49.25 -39.06
C GLU A 543 15.91 -49.32 -40.56
N LYS A 544 16.72 -48.36 -41.00
CA LYS A 544 17.72 -48.32 -42.11
C LYS A 544 17.57 -47.00 -42.89
N GLU A 545 18.63 -46.26 -43.22
CA GLU A 545 20.05 -46.56 -43.39
C GLU A 545 20.90 -45.32 -43.10
#